data_AF-A0A7N2MJS8-F1
#
_entry.id   AF-A0A7N2MJS8-F1
#
_cell.length_a   1.000
_cell.length_b   1.000
_cell.length_c   1.000
_cell.angle_alpha   90.00
_cell.angle_beta   90.00
_cell.angle_gamma   90.00
#
_symmetry.space_group_name_H-M   'P 1'
#
loop_
_entity.id
_entity.type
_entity.pdbx_description
1 polymer ?
#
loop_
_entity_poly.entity_id
_entity_poly.type
_entity_poly.pdbx_seq_one_letter_code
_entity_poly.pdbx_strand_id
1 'polypeptide(L)'
;MVLDWAIGNEMCEVARNKEDYICGANSNCSNLKDGSGYRCKCKKGYDGNPYLKDGCQDIDECNEAEKCPEKQICANEVASHLCLCIKGYHKVEEVCVPSRSSLTIYLAVGEYIYSMSILYD
;
A
#
# COMPACT_ATOMS: atom_id res chain seq x y z
N MET A 1 -35.58 5.52 -2.53
CA MET A 1 -35.08 6.10 -3.79
C MET A 1 -33.83 6.88 -3.42
N VAL A 2 -32.64 6.41 -3.82
CA VAL A 2 -31.39 7.16 -3.60
C VAL A 2 -31.32 8.19 -4.72
N LEU A 3 -31.25 9.47 -4.37
CA LEU A 3 -31.13 10.55 -5.33
C LEU A 3 -29.69 10.53 -5.86
N ASP A 4 -29.55 10.03 -7.08
CA ASP A 4 -28.26 10.00 -7.73
C ASP A 4 -27.93 11.38 -8.34
N TRP A 5 -27.23 12.22 -7.58
CA TRP A 5 -26.74 13.51 -8.05
C TRP A 5 -25.57 13.39 -9.04
N ALA A 6 -25.43 14.35 -9.94
CA ALA A 6 -24.43 14.37 -11.01
C ALA A 6 -23.68 15.70 -11.02
N ILE A 7 -22.40 15.69 -11.41
CA ILE A 7 -21.70 16.92 -11.80
C ILE A 7 -21.87 17.12 -13.31
N GLY A 8 -22.42 18.28 -13.66
CA GLY A 8 -22.64 18.68 -15.05
C GLY A 8 -23.48 17.69 -15.85
N ASN A 9 -23.44 17.83 -17.17
CA ASN A 9 -24.13 16.94 -18.12
C ASN A 9 -23.15 16.14 -18.99
N GLU A 10 -21.85 16.34 -18.80
CA GLU A 10 -20.82 15.72 -19.62
C GLU A 10 -20.30 14.43 -18.99
N MET A 11 -19.90 13.49 -19.84
CA MET A 11 -19.19 12.30 -19.41
C MET A 11 -17.72 12.61 -19.11
N CYS A 12 -17.06 11.74 -18.37
CA CYS A 12 -15.69 11.88 -17.90
C CYS A 12 -14.67 12.13 -19.01
N GLU A 13 -14.88 11.55 -20.19
CA GLU A 13 -14.01 11.72 -21.35
C GLU A 13 -13.96 13.19 -21.80
N VAL A 14 -15.09 13.89 -21.70
CA VAL A 14 -15.21 15.30 -22.06
C VAL A 14 -14.89 16.18 -20.86
N ALA A 15 -15.45 15.88 -19.70
CA ALA A 15 -15.33 16.69 -18.49
C ALA A 15 -13.87 16.90 -18.04
N ARG A 16 -13.00 15.88 -18.18
CA ARG A 16 -11.58 15.98 -17.80
C ARG A 16 -10.80 17.07 -18.55
N ASN A 17 -11.29 17.50 -19.71
CA ASN A 17 -10.63 18.50 -20.55
C ASN A 17 -11.22 19.90 -20.37
N LYS A 18 -12.17 20.08 -19.44
CA LYS A 18 -12.78 21.38 -19.16
C LYS A 18 -12.16 22.04 -17.94
N GLU A 19 -12.17 23.37 -17.91
CA GLU A 19 -11.65 24.16 -16.79
C GLU A 19 -12.45 23.98 -15.50
N ASP A 20 -13.72 23.58 -15.60
CA ASP A 20 -14.62 23.30 -14.48
C ASP A 20 -14.52 21.84 -13.97
N TYR A 21 -13.53 21.08 -14.39
CA TYR A 21 -13.27 19.74 -13.87
C TYR A 21 -12.90 19.78 -12.38
N ILE A 22 -13.75 19.16 -11.54
CA ILE A 22 -13.70 19.36 -10.08
C ILE A 22 -13.21 18.13 -9.30
N CYS A 23 -12.91 17.01 -9.98
CA CYS A 23 -12.33 15.86 -9.27
C CYS A 23 -10.91 16.19 -8.78
N GLY A 24 -10.70 16.06 -7.47
CA GLY A 24 -9.44 16.33 -6.80
C GLY A 24 -8.34 15.31 -7.08
N ALA A 25 -7.16 15.51 -6.48
CA ALA A 25 -6.06 14.57 -6.60
C ALA A 25 -6.45 13.20 -6.02
N ASN A 26 -5.77 12.14 -6.49
CA ASN A 26 -6.02 10.75 -6.08
C ASN A 26 -7.49 10.30 -6.21
N SER A 27 -8.24 10.90 -7.13
CA SER A 27 -9.60 10.50 -7.47
C SER A 27 -9.72 10.09 -8.94
N ASN A 28 -10.78 9.37 -9.24
CA ASN A 28 -11.19 8.94 -10.56
C ASN A 28 -12.58 9.51 -10.86
N CYS A 29 -12.77 9.91 -12.11
CA CYS A 29 -14.07 10.23 -12.67
C CYS A 29 -14.79 8.94 -13.10
N SER A 30 -16.06 8.80 -12.76
CA SER A 30 -16.96 7.74 -13.21
C SER A 30 -18.23 8.32 -13.87
N ASN A 31 -18.58 7.80 -15.03
CA ASN A 31 -19.83 8.12 -15.72
C ASN A 31 -21.03 7.56 -14.94
N LEU A 32 -22.15 8.28 -14.98
CA LEU A 32 -23.42 7.77 -14.45
C LEU A 32 -23.95 6.66 -15.35
N LYS A 33 -24.54 5.61 -14.76
CA LYS A 33 -25.11 4.48 -15.52
C LYS A 33 -26.36 4.88 -16.29
N ASP A 34 -27.22 5.70 -15.68
CA ASP A 34 -28.53 6.07 -16.19
C ASP A 34 -28.68 7.59 -16.28
N GLY A 35 -27.82 8.26 -17.05
CA GLY A 35 -27.95 9.70 -17.28
C GLY A 35 -26.72 10.40 -17.82
N SER A 36 -26.82 11.71 -17.83
CA SER A 36 -25.77 12.65 -18.22
C SER A 36 -24.99 13.11 -16.98
N GLY A 37 -23.71 13.42 -17.16
CA GLY A 37 -22.85 13.88 -16.07
C GLY A 37 -21.93 12.80 -15.51
N TYR A 38 -21.13 13.21 -14.52
CA TYR A 38 -20.12 12.36 -13.90
C TYR A 38 -20.08 12.51 -12.38
N ARG A 39 -19.31 11.62 -11.75
CA ARG A 39 -18.96 11.69 -10.33
C ARG A 39 -17.48 11.46 -10.12
N CYS A 40 -16.97 12.00 -9.02
CA CYS A 40 -15.62 11.73 -8.55
C CYS A 40 -15.67 10.70 -7.43
N LYS A 41 -14.71 9.78 -7.42
CA LYS A 41 -14.49 8.80 -6.36
C LYS A 41 -13.01 8.69 -6.08
N CYS A 42 -12.60 8.56 -4.82
CA CYS A 42 -11.19 8.30 -4.52
C CYS A 42 -10.71 7.02 -5.23
N LYS A 43 -9.43 7.03 -5.64
CA LYS A 43 -8.76 5.86 -6.20
C LYS A 43 -8.70 4.75 -5.15
N LYS A 44 -8.45 3.51 -5.59
CA LYS A 44 -8.20 2.40 -4.67
C LYS A 44 -7.00 2.74 -3.77
N GLY A 45 -7.10 2.48 -2.47
CA GLY A 45 -6.09 2.84 -1.46
C GLY A 45 -6.20 4.26 -0.93
N TYR A 46 -7.24 5.02 -1.33
CA TYR A 46 -7.50 6.37 -0.84
C TYR A 46 -8.94 6.53 -0.33
N ASP A 47 -9.13 7.36 0.69
CA ASP A 47 -10.44 7.72 1.23
C ASP A 47 -10.55 9.22 1.52
N GLY A 48 -11.77 9.71 1.67
CA GLY A 48 -12.10 11.10 1.96
C GLY A 48 -12.98 11.75 0.89
N ASN A 49 -12.82 13.06 0.69
CA ASN A 49 -13.68 13.84 -0.21
C ASN A 49 -13.03 14.02 -1.60
N PRO A 50 -13.52 13.36 -2.66
CA PRO A 50 -12.90 13.41 -3.98
C PRO A 50 -13.12 14.72 -4.74
N TYR A 51 -13.84 15.69 -4.16
CA TYR A 51 -14.10 17.01 -4.75
C TYR A 51 -13.21 18.11 -4.15
N LEU A 52 -12.39 17.79 -3.14
CA LEU A 52 -11.38 18.70 -2.61
C LEU A 52 -10.02 18.37 -3.23
N LYS A 53 -9.20 19.38 -3.47
CA LYS A 53 -7.89 19.25 -4.13
C LYS A 53 -7.01 18.14 -3.53
N ASP A 54 -6.95 18.07 -2.20
CA ASP A 54 -6.20 17.06 -1.42
C ASP A 54 -7.13 16.26 -0.51
N GLY A 55 -8.38 16.06 -0.95
CA GLY A 55 -9.40 15.42 -0.12
C GLY A 55 -9.37 13.90 -0.11
N CYS A 56 -8.78 13.26 -1.13
CA CYS A 56 -8.51 11.83 -1.12
C CYS A 56 -7.12 11.58 -0.53
N GLN A 57 -7.10 11.14 0.72
CA GLN A 57 -5.88 10.82 1.46
C GLN A 57 -5.63 9.32 1.44
N ASP A 58 -4.37 8.96 1.55
CA ASP A 58 -3.94 7.57 1.63
C ASP A 58 -4.61 6.87 2.82
N ILE A 59 -5.12 5.65 2.59
CA ILE A 59 -5.68 4.84 3.67
C ILE A 59 -4.52 4.14 4.35
N ASP A 60 -4.28 4.48 5.62
CA ASP A 60 -3.33 3.73 6.43
C ASP A 60 -3.95 2.40 6.87
N GLU A 61 -3.74 1.39 6.05
CA GLU A 61 -4.27 0.05 6.24
C GLU A 61 -3.61 -0.68 7.42
N CYS A 62 -2.49 -0.17 7.93
CA CYS A 62 -1.82 -0.71 9.11
C CYS A 62 -2.50 -0.29 10.43
N ASN A 63 -3.41 0.69 10.39
CA ASN A 63 -4.25 1.03 11.55
C ASN A 63 -5.40 0.05 11.77
N GLU A 64 -5.67 -0.84 10.81
CA GLU A 64 -6.61 -1.96 10.99
C GLU A 64 -5.91 -3.12 11.72
N ALA A 65 -6.59 -3.70 12.72
CA ALA A 65 -6.08 -4.89 13.40
C ALA A 65 -5.98 -6.08 12.41
N GLU A 66 -4.98 -6.95 12.61
CA GLU A 66 -4.80 -8.22 11.88
C GLU A 66 -4.58 -8.09 10.36
N LYS A 67 -4.07 -6.94 9.87
CA LYS A 67 -3.84 -6.77 8.42
C LYS A 67 -2.79 -7.70 7.84
N CYS A 68 -1.73 -7.96 8.60
CA CYS A 68 -0.64 -8.81 8.20
C CYS A 68 -0.69 -10.17 8.91
N PRO A 69 -0.25 -11.26 8.24
CA PRO A 69 -0.08 -12.57 8.85
C PRO A 69 0.84 -12.56 10.09
N GLU A 70 0.79 -13.65 10.87
CA GLU A 70 1.69 -13.82 12.02
C GLU A 70 3.17 -13.66 11.63
N LYS A 71 3.96 -13.10 12.56
CA LYS A 71 5.40 -12.83 12.39
C LYS A 71 5.72 -11.85 11.25
N GLN A 72 4.76 -11.02 10.88
CA GLN A 72 4.95 -9.90 9.97
C GLN A 72 4.65 -8.58 10.68
N ILE A 73 5.32 -7.52 10.23
CA ILE A 73 5.04 -6.14 10.60
C ILE A 73 4.44 -5.44 9.38
N CYS A 74 3.38 -4.67 9.60
CA CYS A 74 2.77 -3.85 8.57
C CYS A 74 3.58 -2.57 8.36
N ALA A 75 3.85 -2.24 7.11
CA ALA A 75 4.41 -0.97 6.68
C ALA A 75 3.41 -0.32 5.71
N ASN A 76 2.92 0.88 6.05
CA ASN A 76 2.02 1.61 5.18
C ASN A 76 2.79 2.16 3.97
N GLU A 77 2.24 1.98 2.78
CA GLU A 77 2.80 2.45 1.52
C GLU A 77 1.79 3.35 0.81
N VAL A 78 2.24 4.11 -0.19
CA VAL A 78 1.29 4.96 -0.93
C VAL A 78 0.31 4.09 -1.72
N ALA A 79 -0.97 4.24 -1.45
CA ALA A 79 -2.12 3.52 -2.01
C ALA A 79 -2.21 2.02 -1.66
N SER A 80 -1.42 1.54 -0.69
CA SER A 80 -1.35 0.12 -0.31
C SER A 80 -0.59 -0.07 1.02
N HIS A 81 -0.37 -1.31 1.42
CA HIS A 81 0.54 -1.68 2.51
C HIS A 81 1.46 -2.82 2.07
N LEU A 82 2.54 -2.99 2.82
CA LEU A 82 3.45 -4.12 2.74
C LEU A 82 3.50 -4.84 4.08
N CYS A 83 3.49 -6.17 4.04
CA CYS A 83 3.76 -6.99 5.21
C CYS A 83 5.19 -7.54 5.12
N LEU A 84 6.02 -7.16 6.09
CA LEU A 84 7.43 -7.49 6.15
C LEU A 84 7.67 -8.52 7.25
N CYS A 85 8.54 -9.50 7.01
CA CYS A 85 8.93 -10.42 8.08
C CYS A 85 9.61 -9.67 9.22
N ILE A 86 9.29 -10.03 10.46
CA ILE A 86 9.99 -9.50 11.63
C ILE A 86 11.48 -9.83 11.59
N LYS A 87 12.28 -9.09 12.38
CA LYS A 87 13.71 -9.34 12.49
C LYS A 87 14.00 -10.81 12.84
N GLY A 88 14.96 -11.41 12.15
CA GLY A 88 15.29 -12.84 12.29
C GLY A 88 14.47 -13.77 11.40
N TYR A 89 13.60 -13.24 10.54
CA TYR A 89 12.85 -14.00 9.55
C TYR A 89 13.08 -13.46 8.14
N HIS A 90 12.91 -14.30 7.12
CA HIS A 90 12.93 -13.89 5.72
C HIS A 90 11.73 -14.48 4.98
N LYS A 91 11.34 -13.81 3.89
CA LYS A 91 10.20 -14.22 3.07
C LYS A 91 10.62 -15.34 2.12
N VAL A 92 9.96 -16.49 2.22
CA VAL A 92 10.03 -17.59 1.27
C VAL A 92 8.63 -17.79 0.73
N GLU A 93 8.43 -17.53 -0.57
CA GLU A 93 7.11 -17.41 -1.20
C GLU A 93 6.24 -16.38 -0.46
N GLU A 94 5.22 -16.82 0.29
CA GLU A 94 4.32 -15.96 1.08
C GLU A 94 4.42 -16.21 2.60
N VAL A 95 5.42 -16.98 3.05
CA VAL A 95 5.61 -17.35 4.46
C VAL A 95 6.92 -16.80 5.00
N CYS A 96 6.88 -16.27 6.22
CA CYS A 96 8.08 -15.87 6.94
C CYS A 96 8.69 -17.08 7.65
N VAL A 97 9.91 -17.43 7.26
CA VAL A 97 10.69 -18.51 7.88
C VAL A 97 11.88 -17.93 8.64
N PRO A 98 12.33 -18.57 9.74
CA PRO A 98 13.50 -18.11 10.48
C PRO A 98 14.74 -18.01 9.58
N SER A 99 15.43 -16.88 9.67
CA SER A 99 16.69 -16.62 9.00
C SER A 99 17.81 -17.22 9.83
N ARG A 100 18.22 -18.45 9.49
CA ARG A 100 19.40 -19.08 10.08
C ARG A 100 20.61 -18.17 9.89
N SER A 101 21.04 -17.56 10.97
CA SER A 101 22.19 -16.70 10.99
C SER A 101 23.40 -17.51 11.44
N SER A 102 24.52 -17.33 10.76
CA SER A 102 25.79 -17.98 11.12
C SER A 102 26.81 -16.92 11.47
N LEU A 103 27.33 -16.97 12.69
CA LEU A 103 28.51 -16.20 13.08
C LEU A 103 29.74 -17.08 12.90
N THR A 104 30.59 -16.74 11.94
CA THR A 104 31.88 -17.42 11.74
C THR A 104 32.96 -16.70 12.53
N ILE A 105 33.52 -17.36 13.53
CA ILE A 105 34.64 -16.87 14.32
C ILE A 105 35.93 -17.39 13.70
N TYR A 106 36.87 -16.49 13.42
CA TYR A 106 38.22 -16.83 12.98
C TYR A 106 39.20 -16.67 14.14
N LEU A 107 39.97 -17.71 14.45
CA LEU A 107 41.03 -17.71 15.45
C LEU A 107 42.37 -17.93 14.76
N ALA A 108 43.27 -16.94 14.83
CA ALA A 108 44.62 -17.05 14.33
C ALA A 108 45.56 -17.50 15.46
N VAL A 109 46.25 -18.63 15.28
CA VAL A 109 47.24 -19.15 16.22
C VAL A 109 48.51 -19.48 15.43
N GLY A 110 49.51 -18.61 15.54
CA GLY A 110 50.71 -18.69 14.71
C GLY A 110 50.38 -18.47 13.23
N GLU A 111 50.82 -19.39 12.36
CA GLU A 111 50.51 -19.36 10.91
C GLU A 111 49.17 -20.05 10.56
N TYR A 112 48.47 -20.61 11.54
CA TYR A 112 47.20 -21.29 11.32
C TYR A 112 46.00 -20.40 11.59
N ILE A 113 44.97 -20.52 10.75
CA ILE A 113 43.66 -19.89 10.92
C ILE A 113 42.62 -20.99 11.12
N TYR A 114 41.95 -20.98 12.26
CA TYR A 114 40.82 -21.86 12.58
C TYR A 114 39.51 -21.09 12.36
N SER A 115 38.48 -21.74 11.83
CA SER A 115 37.13 -21.19 11.74
C SER A 115 36.13 -22.05 12.53
N MET A 116 35.20 -21.38 13.21
CA MET A 116 34.07 -22.01 13.89
C MET A 116 32.79 -21.27 13.53
N SER A 117 31.82 -21.98 12.99
CA SER A 117 30.51 -21.43 12.64
C SER A 117 29.51 -21.70 13.76
N ILE A 118 29.00 -20.64 14.37
CA ILE A 118 27.91 -20.70 15.34
C ILE A 118 26.61 -20.41 14.60
N LEU A 119 25.73 -21.41 14.54
CA LEU A 119 24.38 -21.26 14.01
C LEU A 119 23.43 -20.81 15.12
N TYR A 120 22.64 -19.77 14.84
CA TYR A 120 21.58 -19.33 15.74
C TYR A 120 20.32 -18.97 14.93
N ASP A 121 19.18 -19.17 15.59
CA ASP A 121 17.84 -18.83 15.11
C ASP A 121 17.45 -17.39 15.51
#